data_AF-A0A9D1X982-F1
#
_entry.id   AF-A0A9D1X982-F1
#
_cell.length_a   1.000
_cell.length_b   1.000
_cell.length_c   1.000
_cell.angle_alpha   90.00
_cell.angle_beta   90.00
_cell.angle_gamma   90.00
#
_symmetry.space_group_name_H-M   'P 1'
#
loop_
_entity.id
_entity.type
_entity.pdbx_description
1 polymer ?
#
loop_
_entity_poly.entity_id
_entity_poly.type
_entity_poly.pdbx_seq_one_letter_code
_entity_poly.pdbx_strand_id
1 'polypeptide(L)'
;MEKEHEKELLNPERELTMEDLVRFREMCRLENIITRFRDQKSWRPSPEDWVCLYWALDRVYDRYTIRLQELIYLTDKELKIACLTKAKIPPTVISWLLSCSTTDISMTRKRLYERITGERGSAPMFDQWVWKF
;
A
#
# COMPACT_ATOMS: atom_id res chain seq x y z
N MET A 1 -7.50 8.01 22.77
CA MET A 1 -6.08 7.61 22.73
C MET A 1 -5.43 7.93 21.39
N GLU A 2 -5.86 7.39 20.23
CA GLU A 2 -5.23 7.73 18.92
C GLU A 2 -5.27 9.23 18.58
N LYS A 3 -6.41 9.91 18.77
CA LYS A 3 -6.54 11.35 18.48
C LYS A 3 -5.69 12.27 19.37
N GLU A 4 -5.24 11.78 20.52
CA GLU A 4 -4.45 12.55 21.49
C GLU A 4 -2.96 12.33 21.22
N HIS A 5 -2.58 11.08 20.95
CA HIS A 5 -1.25 10.72 20.46
C HIS A 5 -0.93 11.36 19.11
N GLU A 6 -1.89 11.45 18.18
CA GLU A 6 -1.72 12.11 16.89
C GLU A 6 -1.53 13.63 17.02
N LYS A 7 -2.24 14.27 17.97
CA LYS A 7 -2.04 15.70 18.29
C LYS A 7 -0.66 15.98 18.88
N GLU A 8 -0.17 15.08 19.73
CA GLU A 8 1.16 15.18 20.32
C GLU A 8 2.27 14.95 19.28
N LEU A 9 2.08 14.01 18.35
CA LEU A 9 2.98 13.79 17.20
C LEU A 9 3.07 14.99 16.25
N LEU A 10 2.00 15.77 16.13
CA LEU A 10 1.91 16.94 15.27
C LEU A 10 2.26 18.26 15.98
N ASN A 11 2.67 18.22 17.26
CA ASN A 11 3.10 19.41 17.98
C ASN A 11 4.44 19.92 17.41
N PRO A 12 4.49 21.12 16.81
CA PRO A 12 5.73 21.67 16.22
C PRO A 12 6.82 21.97 17.25
N GLU A 13 6.48 22.10 18.53
CA GLU A 13 7.44 22.34 19.62
C GLU A 13 8.00 21.03 20.20
N ARG A 14 7.53 19.86 19.76
CA ARG A 14 8.05 18.58 20.22
C ARG A 14 9.45 18.34 19.67
N GLU A 15 10.37 17.89 20.53
CA GLU A 15 11.67 17.42 20.08
C GLU A 15 11.52 16.20 19.16
N LEU A 16 12.26 16.21 18.05
CA LEU A 16 12.37 15.07 17.15
C LEU A 16 13.21 13.98 17.80
N THR A 17 12.64 12.79 17.90
CA THR A 17 13.34 11.61 18.39
C THR A 17 14.13 10.94 17.26
N MET A 18 15.07 10.04 17.62
CA MET A 18 15.76 9.22 16.63
C MET A 18 14.77 8.33 15.84
N GLU A 19 13.71 7.86 16.50
CA GLU A 19 12.67 7.07 15.87
C GLU A 19 11.90 7.87 14.80
N ASP A 20 11.63 9.15 15.06
CA ASP A 20 11.01 10.04 14.07
C ASP A 20 11.87 10.20 12.81
N LEU A 21 13.19 10.35 13.00
CA LEU A 21 14.13 10.48 11.88
C LEU A 21 14.24 9.18 11.07
N VAL A 22 14.24 8.02 11.74
CA VAL A 22 14.22 6.72 11.05
C VAL A 22 12.91 6.57 10.28
N ARG A 23 11.77 6.88 10.90
CA ARG A 23 10.45 6.82 10.25
C ARG A 23 10.39 7.75 9.04
N PHE A 24 10.89 8.97 9.16
CA PHE A 24 10.98 9.92 8.05
C PHE A 24 11.82 9.38 6.90
N ARG A 25 13.00 8.81 7.19
CA ARG A 25 13.87 8.19 6.18
C ARG A 25 13.16 7.07 5.43
N GLU A 26 12.47 6.17 6.13
CA GLU A 26 11.75 5.07 5.50
C GLU A 26 10.57 5.56 4.65
N MET A 27 9.84 6.60 5.11
CA MET A 27 8.79 7.23 4.30
C MET A 27 9.35 7.85 3.01
N CYS A 28 10.48 8.59 3.09
CA CYS A 28 11.12 9.14 1.90
C CYS A 28 11.58 8.05 0.93
N ARG A 29 12.11 6.93 1.45
CA ARG A 29 12.50 5.78 0.63
C ARG A 29 11.29 5.16 -0.07
N LEU A 30 10.18 4.97 0.65
CA LEU A 30 8.94 4.46 0.09
C LEU A 30 8.41 5.38 -1.03
N GLU A 31 8.35 6.70 -0.81
CA GLU A 31 7.90 7.66 -1.83
C GLU A 31 8.78 7.65 -3.07
N ASN A 32 10.11 7.49 -2.91
CA ASN A 32 11.01 7.34 -4.06
C ASN A 32 10.65 6.11 -4.91
N ILE A 33 10.41 4.96 -4.25
CA ILE A 33 10.01 3.73 -4.93
C ILE A 33 8.65 3.91 -5.62
N ILE A 34 7.64 4.40 -4.88
CA ILE A 34 6.28 4.61 -5.40
C ILE A 34 6.28 5.55 -6.61
N THR A 35 7.13 6.58 -6.62
CA THR A 35 7.24 7.51 -7.75
C THR A 35 7.57 6.80 -9.06
N ARG A 36 8.43 5.77 -9.02
CA ARG A 36 8.72 4.94 -10.21
C ARG A 36 7.50 4.13 -10.67
N PHE A 37 6.72 3.59 -9.74
CA PHE A 37 5.46 2.90 -10.04
C PHE A 37 4.36 3.82 -10.58
N ARG A 38 4.43 5.14 -10.31
CA ARG A 38 3.48 6.13 -10.86
C ARG A 38 3.81 6.52 -12.31
N ASP A 39 5.08 6.44 -12.70
CA ASP A 39 5.51 6.88 -14.04
C ASP A 39 5.12 5.86 -15.12
N GLN A 40 4.27 6.28 -16.06
CA GLN A 40 3.76 5.44 -17.16
C GLN A 40 4.69 5.43 -18.39
N LYS A 41 5.90 5.99 -18.28
CA LYS A 41 6.84 6.11 -19.40
C LYS A 41 7.71 4.86 -19.55
N SER A 42 7.27 3.95 -20.42
CA SER A 42 8.01 2.78 -20.97
C SER A 42 8.72 1.81 -20.01
N TRP A 43 8.67 2.08 -18.71
CA TRP A 43 9.28 1.26 -17.67
C TRP A 43 8.30 0.18 -17.20
N ARG A 44 8.85 -0.97 -16.82
CA ARG A 44 8.12 -2.06 -16.19
C ARG A 44 8.89 -2.51 -14.95
N PRO A 45 8.22 -2.78 -13.83
CA PRO A 45 8.89 -3.27 -12.63
C PRO A 45 9.48 -4.65 -12.88
N SER A 46 10.76 -4.82 -12.54
CA SER A 46 11.38 -6.14 -12.44
C SER A 46 10.94 -6.84 -11.15
N PRO A 47 11.24 -8.15 -10.98
CA PRO A 47 11.02 -8.84 -9.69
C PRO A 47 11.63 -8.09 -8.50
N GLU A 48 12.83 -7.51 -8.67
CA GLU A 48 13.53 -6.76 -7.63
C GLU A 48 12.80 -5.47 -7.25
N ASP A 49 12.18 -4.78 -8.21
CA ASP A 49 11.37 -3.60 -7.94
C ASP A 49 10.15 -3.94 -7.06
N TRP A 50 9.53 -5.10 -7.25
CA TRP A 50 8.43 -5.58 -6.38
C TRP A 50 8.92 -5.91 -4.97
N VAL A 51 10.06 -6.58 -4.84
CA VAL A 51 10.66 -6.88 -3.54
C VAL A 51 10.98 -5.59 -2.78
N CYS A 52 11.55 -4.60 -3.47
CA CYS A 52 11.80 -3.27 -2.89
C CYS A 52 10.52 -2.59 -2.41
N LEU A 53 9.43 -2.66 -3.20
CA LEU A 53 8.14 -2.10 -2.80
C LEU A 53 7.59 -2.78 -1.54
N TYR A 54 7.61 -4.11 -1.48
CA TYR A 54 7.10 -4.86 -0.32
C TYR A 54 7.91 -4.54 0.94
N TRP A 55 9.24 -4.56 0.82
CA TRP A 55 10.13 -4.24 1.92
C TRP A 55 9.91 -2.82 2.47
N ALA A 56 9.76 -1.84 1.57
CA ALA A 56 9.52 -0.45 1.98
C ALA A 56 8.14 -0.28 2.62
N LEU A 57 7.10 -0.95 2.09
CA LEU A 57 5.77 -0.94 2.71
C LEU A 57 5.79 -1.58 4.10
N ASP A 58 6.49 -2.71 4.28
CA ASP A 58 6.58 -3.39 5.57
C ASP A 58 7.34 -2.57 6.62
N ARG A 59 8.32 -1.76 6.20
CA ARG A 59 9.04 -0.84 7.07
C ARG A 59 8.20 0.36 7.51
N VAL A 60 7.35 0.87 6.61
CA VAL A 60 6.52 2.05 6.87
C VAL A 60 5.20 1.72 7.56
N TYR A 61 4.62 0.55 7.24
CA TYR A 61 3.29 0.13 7.67
C TYR A 61 3.34 -1.20 8.42
N ASP A 62 4.01 -1.27 9.57
CA ASP A 62 4.02 -2.42 10.50
C ASP A 62 3.90 -3.81 9.82
N ARG A 63 4.88 -4.20 9.00
CA ARG A 63 4.89 -5.51 8.32
C ARG A 63 3.60 -5.80 7.53
N TYR A 64 3.06 -4.78 6.88
CA TYR A 64 1.81 -4.78 6.13
C TYR A 64 1.59 -6.01 5.26
N THR A 65 2.56 -6.40 4.44
CA THR A 65 2.42 -7.52 3.50
C THR A 65 2.33 -8.85 4.23
N ILE A 66 3.14 -9.03 5.27
CA ILE A 66 3.15 -10.24 6.12
C ILE A 66 1.80 -10.37 6.82
N ARG A 67 1.37 -9.30 7.51
CA ARG A 67 0.07 -9.29 8.21
C ARG A 67 -1.10 -9.54 7.27
N LEU A 68 -1.05 -9.00 6.06
CA LEU A 68 -2.13 -9.21 5.09
C LEU A 68 -2.19 -10.66 4.59
N GLN A 69 -1.03 -11.30 4.37
CA GLN A 69 -0.94 -12.70 3.97
C GLN A 69 -1.32 -13.67 5.10
N GLU A 70 -1.09 -13.29 6.36
CA GLU A 70 -1.56 -14.04 7.52
C GLU A 70 -3.09 -13.96 7.67
N LEU A 71 -3.69 -12.84 7.27
CA LEU A 71 -5.14 -12.63 7.33
C LEU A 71 -5.89 -13.45 6.28
N ILE A 72 -5.42 -13.46 5.03
CA ILE A 72 -5.99 -14.25 3.94
C ILE A 72 -4.90 -14.74 2.98
N TYR A 73 -5.13 -15.90 2.35
CA TYR A 73 -4.28 -16.35 1.24
C TYR A 73 -4.35 -15.38 0.06
N LEU A 74 -3.23 -14.86 -0.40
CA LEU A 74 -3.16 -13.97 -1.56
C LEU A 74 -2.35 -14.62 -2.68
N THR A 75 -2.88 -14.56 -3.89
CA THR A 75 -2.06 -14.78 -5.09
C THR A 75 -1.05 -13.64 -5.27
N ASP A 76 0.03 -13.87 -6.02
CA ASP A 76 1.02 -12.82 -6.34
C ASP A 76 0.36 -11.57 -6.96
N LYS A 77 -0.60 -11.75 -7.87
CA LYS A 77 -1.36 -10.65 -8.48
C LYS A 77 -2.18 -9.88 -7.43
N GLU A 78 -2.85 -10.58 -6.53
CA GLU A 78 -3.66 -9.94 -5.47
C GLU A 78 -2.80 -9.15 -4.49
N LEU A 79 -1.64 -9.68 -4.10
CA LEU A 79 -0.68 -8.97 -3.25
C LEU A 79 -0.17 -7.70 -3.95
N LYS A 80 0.22 -7.79 -5.23
CA LYS A 80 0.63 -6.62 -6.03
C LYS A 80 -0.46 -5.56 -6.06
N ILE A 81 -1.72 -5.94 -6.30
CA ILE A 81 -2.86 -5.02 -6.31
C ILE A 81 -3.04 -4.37 -4.94
N ALA A 82 -2.97 -5.13 -3.85
CA ALA A 82 -3.09 -4.61 -2.49
C ALA A 82 -1.97 -3.60 -2.17
N CYS A 83 -0.71 -3.94 -2.46
CA CYS A 83 0.45 -3.06 -2.26
C CYS A 83 0.36 -1.76 -3.07
N LEU A 84 -0.03 -1.84 -4.35
CA LEU A 84 -0.22 -0.67 -5.20
C LEU A 84 -1.39 0.20 -4.73
N THR A 85 -2.45 -0.41 -4.20
CA THR A 85 -3.60 0.32 -3.63
C THR A 85 -3.20 1.02 -2.32
N LYS A 86 -2.43 0.36 -1.45
CA LYS A 86 -1.84 0.95 -0.24
C LYS A 86 -0.97 2.17 -0.58
N ALA A 87 -0.18 2.06 -1.65
CA ALA A 87 0.64 3.13 -2.22
C ALA A 87 -0.15 4.22 -2.97
N LYS A 88 -1.49 4.13 -3.00
CA LYS A 88 -2.39 5.07 -3.69
C LYS A 88 -2.09 5.21 -5.19
N ILE A 89 -1.63 4.14 -5.83
CA ILE A 89 -1.44 4.11 -7.27
C ILE A 89 -2.82 4.03 -7.96
N PRO A 90 -3.11 4.89 -8.96
CA PRO A 90 -4.40 4.88 -9.64
C PRO A 90 -4.71 3.52 -10.30
N PRO A 91 -5.97 3.03 -10.29
CA PRO A 91 -6.33 1.73 -10.87
C PRO A 91 -5.95 1.57 -12.35
N THR A 92 -5.93 2.66 -13.11
CA THR A 92 -5.49 2.71 -14.51
C THR A 92 -3.99 2.42 -14.68
N VAL A 93 -3.17 2.89 -13.74
CA VAL A 93 -1.74 2.57 -13.69
C VAL A 93 -1.56 1.11 -13.27
N ILE A 94 -2.29 0.65 -12.25
CA ILE A 94 -2.25 -0.75 -11.79
C ILE A 94 -2.57 -1.71 -12.94
N SER A 95 -3.63 -1.43 -13.71
CA SER A 95 -4.02 -2.27 -14.85
C SER A 95 -2.92 -2.33 -15.92
N TRP A 96 -2.24 -1.21 -16.18
CA TRP A 96 -1.13 -1.13 -17.13
C TRP A 96 0.14 -1.86 -16.64
N LEU A 97 0.47 -1.75 -15.36
CA LEU A 97 1.61 -2.43 -14.73
C LEU A 97 1.45 -3.95 -14.74
N LEU A 98 0.23 -4.43 -14.49
CA LEU A 98 -0.10 -5.85 -14.39
C LEU A 98 -0.65 -6.45 -15.69
N SER A 99 -0.61 -5.68 -16.80
CA SER A 99 -1.08 -6.09 -18.12
C SER A 99 -2.47 -6.74 -18.10
N CYS A 100 -3.43 -6.10 -17.43
CA CYS A 100 -4.82 -6.56 -17.36
C CYS A 100 -5.82 -5.41 -17.48
N SER A 101 -7.12 -5.70 -17.46
CA SER A 101 -8.13 -4.66 -17.62
C SER A 101 -8.39 -3.90 -16.31
N THR A 102 -8.85 -2.65 -16.41
CA THR A 102 -9.31 -1.87 -15.25
C THR A 102 -10.52 -2.52 -14.54
N THR A 103 -11.34 -3.26 -15.29
CA THR A 103 -12.42 -4.10 -14.76
C THR A 103 -11.87 -5.23 -13.89
N ASP A 104 -10.81 -5.92 -14.33
CA ASP A 104 -10.16 -6.98 -13.54
C ASP A 104 -9.62 -6.42 -12.22
N ILE A 105 -8.96 -5.25 -12.27
CA ILE A 105 -8.47 -4.57 -11.06
C ILE A 105 -9.63 -4.24 -10.12
N SER A 106 -10.72 -3.68 -10.64
CA SER A 106 -11.89 -3.29 -9.83
C SER A 106 -12.57 -4.51 -9.20
N MET A 107 -12.77 -5.57 -9.97
CA MET A 107 -13.36 -6.82 -9.48
C MET A 107 -12.46 -7.52 -8.46
N THR A 108 -11.15 -7.50 -8.67
CA THR A 108 -10.19 -8.09 -7.72
C THR A 108 -10.22 -7.34 -6.39
N ARG A 109 -10.16 -6.00 -6.41
CA ARG A 109 -10.27 -5.18 -5.18
C ARG A 109 -11.57 -5.43 -4.43
N LYS A 110 -12.71 -5.50 -5.15
CA LYS A 110 -13.99 -5.88 -4.55
C LYS A 110 -13.91 -7.25 -3.87
N ARG A 111 -13.46 -8.29 -4.60
CA ARG A 111 -13.37 -9.66 -4.06
C ARG A 111 -12.44 -9.73 -2.85
N LEU A 112 -11.33 -9.00 -2.86
CA LEU A 112 -10.42 -8.92 -1.73
C LEU A 112 -11.12 -8.33 -0.50
N TYR A 113 -11.82 -7.21 -0.65
CA TYR A 113 -12.60 -6.64 0.46
C TYR A 113 -13.61 -7.64 1.03
N GLU A 114 -14.38 -8.29 0.16
CA GLU A 114 -15.41 -9.26 0.58
C GLU A 114 -14.78 -10.46 1.29
N ARG A 115 -13.62 -10.94 0.83
CA ARG A 115 -12.88 -12.05 1.47
C ARG A 115 -12.27 -11.67 2.82
N ILE A 116 -11.78 -10.44 2.94
CA ILE A 116 -11.14 -9.92 4.17
C ILE A 116 -12.17 -9.66 5.26
N THR A 117 -13.32 -9.09 4.90
CA THR A 117 -14.32 -8.60 5.85
C THR A 117 -15.48 -9.56 6.06
N GLY A 118 -15.74 -10.47 5.11
CA GLY A 118 -16.93 -11.31 5.09
C GLY A 118 -18.20 -10.60 4.63
N GLU A 119 -18.12 -9.31 4.26
CA GLU A 119 -19.27 -8.47 3.88
C GLU A 119 -19.26 -8.14 2.39
N ARG A 120 -20.44 -7.92 1.79
CA ARG A 120 -20.53 -7.41 0.42
C ARG A 120 -19.93 -6.00 0.34
N GLY A 121 -19.18 -5.73 -0.73
CA GLY A 121 -18.47 -4.47 -0.85
C GLY A 121 -18.19 -4.00 -2.28
N SER A 122 -17.31 -3.02 -2.36
CA SER A 122 -16.91 -2.37 -3.61
C SER A 122 -15.40 -2.11 -3.63
N ALA A 123 -14.86 -1.83 -4.81
CA ALA A 123 -13.43 -1.51 -4.93
C ALA A 123 -13.00 -0.28 -4.10
N PRO A 124 -13.76 0.83 -4.02
CA PRO A 124 -13.41 1.94 -3.13
C PRO A 124 -13.42 1.58 -1.64
N MET A 125 -14.26 0.63 -1.21
CA MET A 125 -14.26 0.15 0.18
C MET A 125 -12.96 -0.63 0.48
N PHE A 126 -12.45 -1.41 -0.49
CA PHE A 126 -11.12 -1.99 -0.40
C PHE A 126 -10.03 -0.93 -0.21
N ASP A 127 -10.06 0.13 -1.03
CA ASP A 127 -9.08 1.22 -0.95
C ASP A 127 -9.09 1.87 0.45
N GLN A 128 -10.27 2.18 0.97
CA GLN A 128 -10.42 2.75 2.31
C GLN A 128 -9.95 1.81 3.42
N TRP A 129 -10.25 0.52 3.29
CA TRP A 129 -9.83 -0.49 4.25
C TRP A 129 -8.30 -0.62 4.25
N VAL A 130 -7.68 -0.79 3.07
CA VAL A 130 -6.25 -1.02 2.95
C VAL A 130 -5.43 0.19 3.37
N TRP A 131 -5.92 1.42 3.19
CA TRP A 131 -5.22 2.61 3.69
C TRP A 131 -5.10 2.63 5.20
N LYS A 132 -6.07 2.06 5.92
CA LYS A 132 -6.10 2.00 7.39
C LYS A 132 -5.47 0.73 7.97
N PHE A 133 -5.45 -0.36 7.20
CA PHE A 133 -4.86 -1.64 7.59
C PHE A 133 -3.34 -1.55 7.75
#